data_AF-A0A6V6YYS2-F1
#
_entry.id   AF-A0A6V6YYS2-F1
#
_cell.length_a   1.000
_cell.length_b   1.000
_cell.length_c   1.000
_cell.angle_alpha   90.00
_cell.angle_beta   90.00
_cell.angle_gamma   90.00
#
_symmetry.space_group_name_H-M   'P 1'
#
loop_
_entity.id
_entity.type
_entity.pdbx_description
1 polymer ?
#
loop_
_entity_poly.entity_id
_entity_poly.type
_entity_poly.pdbx_seq_one_letter_code
_entity_poly.pdbx_strand_id
1 'polypeptide(L)' 'MEKNSNVLTNGQKTQEEISLLEERLQYGDYTTLGLALSCTPDTGKKRFKRGNIEAFLALDKIITSREELVKDLQKKK' A
#
# COMPACT_ATOMS: atom_id res chain seq x y z
N MET A 1 -2.00 -5.36 33.14
CA MET A 1 -1.36 -4.99 31.85
C MET A 1 -2.13 -5.70 30.76
N GLU A 2 -3.03 -4.97 30.10
CA GLU A 2 -3.85 -5.53 29.03
C GLU A 2 -2.97 -5.86 27.83
N LYS A 3 -2.81 -7.16 27.56
CA LYS A 3 -2.26 -7.64 26.31
C LYS A 3 -3.35 -7.47 25.24
N ASN A 4 -3.45 -6.29 24.63
CA ASN A 4 -4.19 -6.12 23.39
C ASN A 4 -3.39 -6.68 22.21
N SER A 5 -3.13 -7.98 22.27
CA SER A 5 -2.78 -8.76 21.09
C SER A 5 -4.11 -9.04 20.40
N ASN A 6 -4.47 -8.25 19.38
CA ASN A 6 -5.65 -8.52 18.59
C ASN A 6 -5.39 -9.79 17.75
N VAL A 7 -5.71 -10.96 18.30
CA VAL A 7 -5.53 -12.30 17.70
C VAL A 7 -6.47 -12.53 16.49
N LEU A 8 -7.23 -11.51 16.06
CA LEU A 8 -8.32 -11.64 15.07
C LEU A 8 -8.00 -11.13 13.66
N THR A 9 -6.86 -10.46 13.43
CA THR A 9 -6.44 -10.20 12.05
C THR A 9 -5.66 -11.43 11.58
N ASN A 10 -6.21 -12.20 10.64
CA ASN A 10 -5.56 -13.39 10.05
C ASN A 10 -4.33 -13.03 9.19
N GLY A 11 -3.43 -12.19 9.71
CA GLY A 11 -2.36 -11.54 8.95
C GLY A 11 -2.85 -10.41 8.05
N GLN A 12 -4.05 -9.84 8.30
CA GLN A 12 -4.59 -8.72 7.54
C GLN A 12 -4.25 -7.37 8.18
N LYS A 13 -4.10 -6.33 7.36
CA LYS A 13 -3.93 -4.94 7.79
C LYS A 13 -5.25 -4.34 8.26
N THR A 14 -5.19 -3.46 9.26
CA THR A 14 -6.38 -2.80 9.79
C THR A 14 -6.91 -1.74 8.82
N GLN A 15 -8.15 -1.32 9.03
CA GLN A 15 -8.75 -0.28 8.20
C GLN A 15 -8.02 1.06 8.38
N GLU A 16 -7.52 1.36 9.57
CA GLU A 16 -6.73 2.56 9.86
C GLU A 16 -5.42 2.55 9.07
N GLU A 17 -4.70 1.42 9.03
CA GLU A 17 -3.47 1.28 8.23
C GLU A 17 -3.74 1.48 6.74
N ILE A 18 -4.83 0.88 6.23
CA ILE A 18 -5.25 1.02 4.83
C ILE A 18 -5.55 2.49 4.51
N SER A 19 -6.34 3.17 5.35
CA SER A 19 -6.73 4.57 5.15
C SER A 19 -5.52 5.50 5.10
N LEU A 20 -4.55 5.33 6.01
CA LEU A 20 -3.32 6.12 6.02
C LEU A 20 -2.52 5.99 4.72
N LEU A 21 -2.51 4.79 4.12
CA LEU A 21 -1.84 4.58 2.84
C LEU A 21 -2.65 5.14 1.66
N GLU A 22 -3.99 5.09 1.74
CA GLU A 22 -4.87 5.67 0.72
C GLU A 22 -4.70 7.19 0.58
N GLU A 23 -4.42 7.90 1.67
CA GLU A 23 -4.16 9.35 1.66
C GLU A 23 -2.93 9.75 0.81
N ARG A 24 -1.98 8.82 0.62
CA ARG A 24 -0.74 9.04 -0.15
C ARG A 24 -0.83 8.61 -1.60
N LEU A 25 -1.94 7.97 -2.00
CA LEU A 25 -2.11 7.42 -3.35
C LEU A 25 -2.11 8.50 -4.42
N GLN A 26 -1.51 8.16 -5.55
CA GLN A 26 -1.57 8.94 -6.78
C GLN A 26 -2.13 8.11 -7.94
N TYR A 27 -2.48 8.82 -9.01
CA TYR A 27 -2.90 8.19 -10.25
C TYR A 27 -1.80 7.24 -10.76
N GLY A 28 -2.19 6.00 -11.07
CA GLY A 28 -1.27 4.97 -11.58
C GLY A 28 -0.66 4.05 -10.52
N ASP A 29 -0.73 4.36 -9.22
CA ASP A 29 -0.14 3.51 -8.18
C ASP A 29 -0.77 2.09 -8.17
N TYR A 30 -2.09 1.98 -8.37
CA TYR A 30 -2.76 0.68 -8.51
C TYR A 30 -2.41 -0.06 -9.81
N THR A 31 -2.05 0.67 -10.86
CA THR A 31 -1.56 0.05 -12.11
C THR A 31 -0.22 -0.63 -11.84
N THR A 32 0.71 0.07 -11.18
CA THR A 32 2.00 -0.48 -10.77
C THR A 32 1.84 -1.64 -9.79
N LEU A 33 0.88 -1.55 -8.86
CA LEU A 33 0.57 -2.64 -7.94
C LEU A 33 0.09 -3.90 -8.69
N GLY A 34 -0.79 -3.73 -9.68
CA GLY A 34 -1.25 -4.84 -10.53
C GLY A 34 -0.06 -5.58 -11.18
N LEU A 35 0.84 -4.82 -11.79
CA LEU A 35 2.07 -5.37 -12.40
C LEU A 35 2.95 -6.08 -11.37
N ALA A 36 3.19 -5.45 -10.21
CA ALA A 36 4.02 -6.01 -9.14
C ALA A 36 3.48 -7.34 -8.60
N LEU A 37 2.15 -7.48 -8.55
CA LEU A 37 1.46 -8.70 -8.08
C LEU A 37 1.06 -9.66 -9.21
N SER A 38 1.51 -9.41 -10.45
CA SER A 38 1.14 -10.19 -11.64
C SER A 38 -0.39 -10.37 -11.80
N CYS A 39 -1.15 -9.30 -11.57
CA CYS A 39 -2.61 -9.29 -11.66
C CYS A 39 -3.14 -7.99 -12.29
N THR A 40 -4.45 -7.89 -12.49
CA THR A 40 -5.05 -6.65 -12.99
C THR A 40 -5.02 -5.55 -11.91
N PRO A 41 -4.97 -4.25 -12.29
CA PRO A 41 -4.99 -3.14 -11.33
C PRO A 41 -6.18 -3.20 -10.36
N ASP A 42 -7.35 -3.61 -10.85
CA ASP A 42 -8.56 -3.78 -10.04
C ASP A 42 -8.42 -4.94 -9.02
N THR A 43 -7.79 -6.04 -9.42
CA THR A 43 -7.50 -7.16 -8.51
C THR A 43 -6.53 -6.73 -7.40
N GLY A 44 -5.45 -6.03 -7.75
CA GLY A 44 -4.50 -5.48 -6.78
C GLY A 44 -5.18 -4.54 -5.79
N LYS A 45 -5.99 -3.59 -6.29
CA LYS A 45 -6.81 -2.68 -5.47
C LYS A 45 -7.73 -3.42 -4.51
N LYS A 46 -8.44 -4.45 -4.99
CA LYS A 46 -9.35 -5.27 -4.16
C LYS A 46 -8.60 -6.03 -3.07
N ARG A 47 -7.42 -6.59 -3.37
CA ARG A 47 -6.55 -7.25 -2.38
C ARG A 47 -6.12 -6.27 -1.30
N PHE A 48 -5.60 -5.11 -1.70
CA PHE A 48 -5.20 -4.05 -0.78
C PHE A 48 -6.36 -3.61 0.14
N LYS A 49 -7.53 -3.30 -0.44
CA LYS A 49 -8.72 -2.88 0.33
C LYS A 49 -9.25 -3.95 1.29
N ARG A 50 -8.93 -5.23 1.07
CA ARG A 50 -9.25 -6.34 1.98
C ARG A 50 -8.18 -6.54 3.07
N GLY A 51 -7.22 -5.63 3.18
CA GLY A 51 -6.10 -5.72 4.13
C GLY A 51 -5.13 -6.85 3.81
N ASN A 52 -5.05 -7.32 2.57
CA ASN A 52 -4.04 -8.33 2.20
C ASN A 52 -2.63 -7.75 2.41
N ILE A 53 -1.84 -8.43 3.24
CA ILE A 53 -0.54 -7.92 3.69
C ILE A 53 0.47 -7.75 2.55
N GLU A 54 0.49 -8.69 1.59
CA GLU A 54 1.36 -8.63 0.43
C GLU A 54 1.04 -7.40 -0.43
N ALA A 55 -0.24 -7.19 -0.73
CA ALA A 55 -0.70 -6.03 -1.50
C ALA A 55 -0.44 -4.71 -0.77
N PHE A 56 -0.60 -4.68 0.56
CA PHE A 56 -0.26 -3.50 1.36
C PHE A 56 1.24 -3.17 1.29
N LEU A 57 2.11 -4.13 1.58
CA LEU A 57 3.55 -3.92 1.60
C LEU A 57 4.08 -3.52 0.22
N ALA A 58 3.56 -4.15 -0.84
CA ALA A 58 3.91 -3.78 -2.21
C ALA A 58 3.48 -2.35 -2.54
N LEU A 59 2.25 -1.96 -2.20
CA LEU A 59 1.74 -0.62 -2.48
C LEU A 59 2.48 0.46 -1.68
N ASP A 60 2.80 0.20 -0.40
CA ASP A 60 3.58 1.14 0.42
C ASP A 60 4.98 1.37 -0.12
N LYS A 61 5.64 0.30 -0.58
CA LYS A 61 6.94 0.42 -1.26
C LYS A 61 6.83 1.23 -2.56
N ILE A 62 5.81 0.99 -3.38
CA ILE A 62 5.58 1.75 -4.63
C ILE A 62 5.41 3.25 -4.34
N ILE A 63 4.53 3.60 -3.40
CA ILE A 63 4.26 4.99 -3.02
C ILE A 63 5.52 5.65 -2.48
N THR A 64 6.21 5.00 -1.54
CA THR A 64 7.42 5.54 -0.91
C THR A 64 8.53 5.76 -1.94
N SER A 65 8.79 4.78 -2.81
CA SER A 65 9.79 4.94 -3.88
C SER A 65 9.43 6.05 -4.88
N ARG A 66 8.14 6.22 -5.20
CA ARG A 66 7.67 7.32 -6.05
C ARG A 66 7.94 8.68 -5.39
N GLU A 67 7.59 8.83 -4.11
CA GLU A 67 7.80 10.06 -3.35
C GLU A 67 9.28 10.44 -3.25
N GLU A 68 10.14 9.47 -2.94
CA GLU A 68 11.59 9.65 -2.91
C GLU A 68 12.14 10.10 -4.27
N LEU A 69 11.76 9.40 -5.34
CA LEU A 69 12.19 9.74 -6.69
C LEU A 69 11.77 11.15 -7.09
N VAL A 70 10.52 11.55 -6.84
CA VAL A 70 10.04 12.90 -7.15
C VAL A 70 10.80 13.96 -6.36
N LYS A 71 11.01 13.73 -5.06
CA LYS A 71 11.78 14.65 -4.21
C LYS A 71 13.20 14.83 -4.72
N ASP A 72 13.86 13.75 -5.14
CA ASP A 72 15.22 13.81 -5.66
C ASP A 72 15.30 14.50 -7.02
N LEU A 73 14.29 14.34 -7.87
CA LEU A 73 14.19 15.07 -9.14
C LEU A 73 13.94 16.57 -8.92
N GLN A 74 13.20 16.95 -7.87
CA GLN A 74 12.94 18.35 -7.53
C GLN A 74 14.17 19.06 -6.95
N LYS A 75 14.99 18.40 -6.13
CA LYS A 75 16.25 18.98 -5.59
C LYS A 75 17.30 19.28 -6.67
N LYS A 76 17.20 18.63 -7.83
CA LYS A 76 18.11 18.83 -8.98
C LYS A 76 17.70 19.99 -9.89
N LYS A 77 16.59 20.67 -9.58
CA LYS A 77 16.17 21.91 -10.22
C LYS A 77 16.65 23.11 -9.42
#